data_AF-A0A2V9RZX2-F1
#
_entry.id   AF-A0A2V9RZX2-F1
#
_cell.length_a   1.000
_cell.length_b   1.000
_cell.length_c   1.000
_cell.angle_alpha   90.00
_cell.angle_beta   90.00
_cell.angle_gamma   90.00
#
_symmetry.space_group_name_H-M   'P 1'
#
loop_
_entity.id
_entity.type
_entity.pdbx_description
1 polymer ?
#
loop_
_entity_poly.entity_id
_entity_poly.type
_entity_poly.pdbx_seq_one_letter_code
_entity_poly.pdbx_strand_id
1 'polypeptide(L)'
;MTSPRRSLAGGSLLFVLAFLVFCSQPLHAIPAFARKYGLPCSACHEAWPKLNSFGQKFKDEGYQLGNEKDAPIYQQPTYWPVAMRITPHWHFESAGRTPIDTAAGGTVEQTLNTHGFDLTGIDILTGGTLAKNIS
;
A
#
# COMPACT_ATOMS: atom_id res chain seq x y z
N MET A 1 -16.75 -9.03 -51.41
CA MET A 1 -16.41 -8.00 -50.41
C MET A 1 -15.88 -8.68 -49.14
N THR A 2 -14.57 -8.90 -49.04
CA THR A 2 -13.94 -9.51 -47.86
C THR A 2 -13.29 -8.40 -47.03
N SER A 3 -13.79 -8.18 -45.82
CA SER A 3 -13.32 -7.14 -44.89
C SER A 3 -11.97 -7.54 -44.28
N PRO A 4 -10.91 -6.69 -44.34
CA PRO A 4 -9.61 -7.00 -43.77
C PRO A 4 -9.60 -6.64 -42.28
N ARG A 5 -10.31 -7.40 -41.44
CA ARG A 5 -10.33 -7.20 -39.97
C ARG A 5 -9.18 -7.86 -39.22
N ARG A 6 -8.19 -8.45 -39.90
CA ARG A 6 -7.19 -9.34 -39.29
C ARG A 6 -5.87 -8.68 -38.85
N SER A 7 -5.62 -7.39 -39.14
CA SER A 7 -4.28 -6.80 -38.94
C SER A 7 -4.12 -5.91 -37.68
N LEU A 8 -5.20 -5.33 -37.14
CA LEU A 8 -5.08 -4.41 -35.99
C LEU A 8 -4.72 -5.13 -34.66
N ALA A 9 -5.19 -6.36 -34.45
CA ALA A 9 -4.92 -7.10 -33.22
C ALA A 9 -3.44 -7.52 -33.09
N GLY A 10 -2.79 -7.88 -34.20
CA GLY A 10 -1.37 -8.25 -34.23
C GLY A 10 -0.45 -7.05 -33.99
N GLY A 11 -0.78 -5.89 -34.56
CA GLY A 11 -0.04 -4.65 -34.34
C GLY A 11 -0.11 -4.15 -32.90
N SER A 12 -1.29 -4.25 -32.27
CA SER A 12 -1.47 -3.88 -30.86
C SER A 12 -0.67 -4.80 -29.92
N LEU A 13 -0.65 -6.11 -30.16
CA LEU A 13 0.11 -7.06 -29.35
C LEU A 13 1.63 -6.82 -29.47
N LEU A 14 2.12 -6.58 -30.69
CA LEU A 14 3.53 -6.25 -30.93
C LEU A 14 3.93 -4.93 -30.28
N PHE A 15 3.05 -3.92 -30.32
CA PHE A 15 3.29 -2.64 -29.67
C PHE A 15 3.34 -2.78 -28.14
N VAL A 16 2.43 -3.55 -27.53
CA VAL A 16 2.44 -3.83 -26.08
C VAL A 16 3.72 -4.59 -25.68
N LEU A 17 4.12 -5.61 -26.44
CA LEU A 17 5.36 -6.35 -26.18
C LEU A 17 6.59 -5.45 -26.30
N ALA A 18 6.66 -4.61 -27.33
CA ALA A 18 7.76 -3.66 -27.52
C ALA A 18 7.81 -2.64 -26.38
N PHE A 19 6.65 -2.14 -25.93
CA PHE A 19 6.55 -1.21 -24.82
C PHE A 19 7.03 -1.84 -23.50
N LEU A 20 6.65 -3.09 -23.20
CA LEU A 20 7.09 -3.79 -21.99
C LEU A 20 8.60 -4.01 -21.96
N VAL A 21 9.22 -4.32 -23.10
CA VAL A 21 10.68 -4.47 -23.20
C VAL A 21 11.38 -3.11 -22.99
N PHE A 22 10.91 -2.05 -23.63
CA PHE A 22 11.48 -0.70 -23.49
C PHE A 22 11.29 -0.10 -22.09
N CYS A 23 10.21 -0.47 -21.40
CA CYS A 23 9.93 0.02 -20.04
C CYS A 23 10.57 -0.87 -18.94
N SER A 24 11.30 -1.92 -19.31
CA SER A 24 11.99 -2.76 -18.31
C SER A 24 13.13 -1.99 -17.65
N GLN A 25 13.06 -1.86 -16.33
CA GLN A 25 14.10 -1.27 -15.50
C GLN A 25 14.99 -2.39 -14.93
N PRO A 26 16.31 -2.17 -14.75
CA PRO A 26 17.15 -3.12 -14.04
C PRO A 26 16.63 -3.33 -12.62
N LEU A 27 16.19 -4.55 -12.32
CA LEU A 27 15.75 -4.95 -10.99
C LEU A 27 16.98 -5.26 -10.13
N HIS A 28 17.28 -4.37 -9.20
CA HIS A 28 18.25 -4.64 -8.14
C HIS A 28 17.56 -5.46 -7.04
N ALA A 29 17.91 -6.73 -6.92
CA ALA A 29 17.52 -7.52 -5.75
C ALA A 29 18.16 -6.89 -4.52
N ILE A 30 17.35 -6.30 -3.64
CA ILE A 30 17.81 -5.72 -2.39
C ILE A 30 17.91 -6.84 -1.35
N PRO A 31 19.11 -7.25 -0.90
CA PRO A 31 19.24 -8.38 0.02
C PRO A 31 19.00 -7.90 1.46
N ALA A 32 17.74 -7.53 1.77
CA ALA A 32 17.37 -6.90 3.04
C ALA A 32 17.75 -7.75 4.26
N PHE A 33 17.48 -9.05 4.22
CA PHE A 33 17.79 -9.97 5.31
C PHE A 33 19.30 -10.19 5.48
N ALA A 34 20.03 -10.38 4.38
CA ALA A 34 21.48 -10.51 4.39
C ALA A 34 22.15 -9.29 5.03
N ARG A 35 21.68 -8.07 4.69
CA ARG A 35 22.18 -6.82 5.29
C ARG A 35 21.80 -6.68 6.77
N LYS A 36 20.57 -7.08 7.15
CA LYS A 36 20.12 -7.03 8.56
C LYS A 36 21.02 -7.88 9.46
N TYR A 37 21.33 -9.12 9.06
CA TYR A 37 22.11 -10.03 9.91
C TYR A 37 23.61 -10.01 9.64
N GLY A 38 24.05 -9.47 8.50
CA GLY A 38 25.44 -9.51 8.05
C GLY A 38 25.85 -10.88 7.51
N LEU A 39 24.89 -11.63 6.93
CA LEU A 39 25.12 -12.98 6.41
C LEU A 39 25.36 -12.96 4.89
N PRO A 40 26.28 -13.78 4.36
CA PRO A 40 26.44 -13.91 2.91
C PRO A 40 25.21 -14.62 2.30
N CYS A 41 24.94 -14.37 1.02
CA CYS A 41 23.79 -14.99 0.33
C CYS A 41 23.82 -16.53 0.37
N SER A 42 25.03 -17.11 0.34
CA SER A 42 25.27 -18.56 0.44
C SER A 42 24.89 -19.16 1.79
N ALA A 43 24.70 -18.34 2.83
CA ALA A 43 24.22 -18.81 4.12
C ALA A 43 22.76 -19.32 4.02
N CYS A 44 21.94 -18.68 3.20
CA CYS A 44 20.51 -19.03 3.04
C CYS A 44 20.21 -19.78 1.73
N HIS A 45 21.02 -19.58 0.68
CA HIS A 45 20.75 -20.12 -0.65
C HIS A 45 21.76 -21.19 -1.06
N GLU A 46 21.24 -22.30 -1.61
CA GLU A 46 22.04 -23.31 -2.31
C GLU A 46 22.22 -22.93 -3.78
N ALA A 47 21.12 -22.52 -4.42
CA ALA A 47 21.09 -21.92 -5.75
C ALA A 47 19.95 -20.92 -5.74
N TRP A 48 20.16 -19.65 -6.12
CA TRP A 48 19.05 -18.70 -6.19
C TRP A 48 17.98 -19.22 -7.17
N PRO A 49 16.68 -19.30 -6.81
CA PRO A 49 16.00 -18.87 -5.58
C PRO A 49 15.75 -19.97 -4.52
N LYS A 50 16.27 -21.19 -4.70
CA LYS A 50 16.16 -22.32 -3.75
C LYS A 50 16.86 -22.02 -2.43
N LEU A 51 16.15 -22.24 -1.32
CA LEU A 51 16.68 -22.13 0.04
C LEU A 51 17.33 -23.45 0.47
N ASN A 52 18.39 -23.34 1.26
CA ASN A 52 18.95 -24.48 1.99
C ASN A 52 18.16 -24.72 3.30
N SER A 53 18.53 -25.73 4.09
CA SER A 53 17.84 -26.05 5.35
C SER A 53 17.82 -24.89 6.35
N PHE A 54 18.90 -24.11 6.44
CA PHE A 54 18.97 -22.92 7.27
C PHE A 54 18.02 -21.82 6.79
N GLY A 55 18.03 -21.51 5.49
CA GLY A 55 17.14 -20.52 4.90
C GLY A 55 15.66 -20.91 5.01
N GLN A 56 15.35 -22.20 4.92
CA GLN A 56 14.00 -22.71 5.12
C GLN A 56 13.54 -22.51 6.57
N LYS A 57 14.38 -22.90 7.55
CA LYS A 57 14.10 -22.66 8.97
C LYS A 57 13.91 -21.17 9.28
N PHE A 58 14.78 -20.30 8.75
CA PHE A 58 14.67 -18.86 8.91
C PHE A 58 13.34 -18.30 8.36
N LYS A 59 12.86 -18.82 7.23
CA LYS A 59 11.55 -18.48 6.68
C LYS A 59 10.41 -18.96 7.59
N ASP A 60 10.51 -20.20 8.09
CA ASP A 60 9.50 -20.82 8.95
C ASP A 60 9.42 -20.12 10.33
N GLU A 61 10.53 -19.58 10.82
CA GLU A 61 10.62 -18.75 12.04
C GLU A 61 10.20 -17.28 11.83
N GLY A 62 9.60 -16.95 10.67
CA GLY A 62 9.07 -15.61 10.41
C GLY A 62 10.13 -14.57 10.05
N TYR A 63 11.24 -15.00 9.43
CA TYR A 63 12.38 -14.16 9.06
C TYR A 63 13.14 -13.56 10.27
N GLN A 64 13.21 -14.32 11.36
CA GLN A 64 13.92 -13.98 12.58
C GLN A 64 14.97 -15.06 12.91
N LEU A 65 16.08 -14.66 13.52
CA LEU A 65 17.12 -15.58 14.03
C LEU A 65 17.08 -15.71 15.56
N GLY A 66 16.18 -14.99 16.23
CA GLY A 66 16.04 -14.98 17.69
C GLY A 66 17.15 -14.23 18.42
N ASN A 67 17.99 -13.49 17.69
CA ASN A 67 19.13 -12.76 18.23
C ASN A 67 18.78 -11.30 18.51
N GLU A 68 19.70 -10.55 19.10
CA GLU A 68 19.48 -9.14 19.44
C GLU A 68 19.17 -8.26 18.21
N LYS A 69 19.63 -8.62 17.00
CA LYS A 69 19.32 -7.91 15.76
C LYS A 69 17.85 -8.00 15.35
N ASP A 70 17.06 -8.85 16.00
CA ASP A 70 15.60 -8.89 15.86
C ASP A 70 14.88 -7.89 16.76
N ALA A 71 15.57 -7.30 17.74
CA ALA A 71 14.97 -6.31 18.60
C ALA A 71 14.64 -5.02 17.82
N PRO A 72 13.56 -4.30 18.19
CA PRO A 72 13.13 -3.08 17.50
C PRO A 72 14.17 -1.96 17.49
N ILE A 73 15.10 -1.97 18.45
CA ILE A 73 16.23 -1.05 18.52
C ILE A 73 17.23 -1.19 17.35
N TYR A 74 17.30 -2.38 16.72
CA TYR A 74 18.13 -2.64 15.54
C TYR A 74 17.32 -2.62 14.24
N GLN A 75 16.00 -2.49 14.33
CA GLN A 75 15.18 -2.15 13.17
C GLN A 75 15.46 -0.69 12.80
N GLN A 76 15.37 -0.40 11.50
CA GLN A 76 15.62 0.94 10.99
C GLN A 76 14.72 1.94 11.74
N PRO A 77 15.16 3.16 12.08
CA PRO A 77 14.32 4.14 12.78
C PRO A 77 13.02 4.50 12.04
N THR A 78 12.98 4.22 10.74
CA THR A 78 11.78 4.28 9.89
C THR A 78 10.72 3.23 10.21
N TYR A 79 11.06 2.17 10.94
CA TYR A 79 10.13 1.18 11.46
C TYR A 79 9.47 1.72 12.74
N TRP A 80 8.53 2.63 12.56
CA TRP A 80 7.60 3.05 13.59
C TRP A 80 6.35 2.17 13.45
N PRO A 81 6.03 1.29 14.42
CA PRO A 81 4.94 0.31 14.29
C PRO A 81 3.56 0.96 14.49
N VAL A 82 3.41 2.25 14.16
CA VAL A 82 2.15 2.98 14.22
C VAL A 82 1.97 3.74 12.92
N ALA A 83 0.88 3.46 12.21
CA ALA A 83 0.43 4.25 11.09
C ALA A 83 -0.87 4.95 11.46
N MET A 84 -1.03 6.20 11.05
CA MET A 84 -2.28 6.93 11.17
C MET A 84 -2.89 7.08 9.78
N ARG A 85 -4.15 6.68 9.63
CA ARG A 85 -4.93 6.90 8.41
C ARG A 85 -6.08 7.85 8.73
N ILE A 86 -6.11 8.98 8.02
CA ILE A 86 -7.18 9.97 8.10
C ILE A 86 -8.00 9.86 6.82
N THR A 87 -9.32 9.73 6.96
CA THR A 87 -10.23 9.69 5.81
C THR A 87 -11.06 10.96 5.80
N PRO A 88 -10.67 11.99 5.01
CA PRO A 88 -11.52 13.15 4.81
C PRO A 88 -12.69 12.79 3.90
N HIS A 89 -13.87 13.30 4.20
CA HIS A 89 -15.06 13.17 3.37
C HIS A 89 -15.57 14.56 3.04
N TRP A 90 -15.94 14.76 1.78
CA TRP A 90 -16.65 15.96 1.35
C TRP A 90 -18.08 15.55 1.01
N HIS A 91 -19.06 16.25 1.58
CA HIS A 91 -20.46 16.05 1.23
C HIS A 91 -21.08 17.34 0.71
N PHE A 92 -22.05 17.14 -0.17
CA PHE A 92 -22.96 18.16 -0.66
C PHE A 92 -24.39 17.64 -0.47
N GLU A 93 -25.19 18.37 0.29
CA GLU A 93 -26.58 18.03 0.53
C GLU A 93 -27.47 19.18 0.04
N SER A 94 -28.46 18.84 -0.79
CA SER A 94 -29.44 19.78 -1.31
C SER A 94 -30.82 19.37 -0.81
N ALA A 95 -31.35 20.15 0.12
CA ALA A 95 -32.69 19.97 0.67
C ALA A 95 -33.62 21.02 0.05
N GLY A 96 -34.50 20.54 -0.83
CA GLY A 96 -35.54 21.38 -1.45
C GLY A 96 -36.72 21.59 -0.50
N ARG A 97 -37.37 22.75 -0.62
CA ARG A 97 -38.60 23.09 0.13
C ARG A 97 -38.41 23.16 1.65
N THR A 98 -37.24 23.59 2.09
CA THR A 98 -36.96 23.73 3.52
C THR A 98 -37.51 25.09 3.99
N PRO A 99 -38.36 25.13 5.03
CA PRO A 99 -38.83 26.38 5.61
C PRO A 99 -37.66 27.14 6.24
N ILE A 100 -37.33 28.32 5.74
CA ILE A 100 -36.29 29.20 6.29
C ILE A 100 -36.90 30.47 6.87
N ASP A 101 -36.39 30.92 8.01
CA ASP A 101 -36.83 32.16 8.63
C ASP A 101 -36.23 33.38 7.92
N THR A 102 -37.09 34.36 7.65
CA THR A 102 -36.70 35.64 7.03
C THR A 102 -36.46 36.69 8.11
N ALA A 103 -35.59 37.67 7.84
CA ALA A 103 -35.28 38.77 8.77
C ALA A 103 -36.50 39.61 9.18
N ALA A 104 -37.62 39.48 8.45
CA ALA A 104 -38.91 40.11 8.76
C ALA A 104 -39.85 39.25 9.63
N GLY A 105 -39.41 38.08 10.12
CA GLY A 105 -40.17 37.24 11.04
C GLY A 105 -41.18 36.28 10.39
N GLY A 106 -41.02 35.94 9.10
CA GLY A 106 -41.86 34.96 8.39
C GLY A 106 -41.05 33.81 7.78
N THR A 107 -41.72 32.71 7.45
CA THR A 107 -41.06 31.48 6.95
C THR A 107 -41.30 31.31 5.44
N VAL A 108 -40.24 31.19 4.65
CA VAL A 108 -40.30 31.00 3.18
C VAL A 108 -39.64 29.67 2.81
N GLU A 109 -40.25 28.88 1.92
CA GLU A 109 -39.62 27.65 1.42
C GLU A 109 -38.50 27.98 0.42
N GLN A 110 -37.28 27.55 0.71
CA GLN A 110 -36.15 27.67 -0.22
C GLN A 110 -35.36 26.37 -0.32
N THR A 111 -34.63 26.22 -1.44
CA THR A 111 -33.70 25.10 -1.64
C THR A 111 -32.39 25.46 -0.96
N LEU A 112 -32.07 24.71 0.09
CA LEU A 112 -30.86 24.88 0.89
C LEU A 112 -29.77 23.94 0.38
N ASN A 113 -28.64 24.53 -0.03
CA ASN A 113 -27.46 23.78 -0.45
C ASN A 113 -26.39 23.89 0.62
N THR A 114 -26.12 22.79 1.32
CA THR A 114 -25.10 22.70 2.36
C THR A 114 -23.93 21.89 1.83
N HIS A 115 -22.72 22.39 2.00
CA HIS A 115 -21.50 21.66 1.66
C HIS A 115 -20.53 21.72 2.84
N GLY A 116 -19.87 20.60 3.09
CA GLY A 116 -18.99 20.45 4.24
C GLY A 116 -17.86 19.47 3.98
N PHE A 117 -16.80 19.64 4.76
CA PHE A 117 -15.77 18.63 4.91
C PHE A 117 -15.94 18.00 6.29
N ASP A 118 -16.18 16.69 6.32
CA ASP A 118 -16.18 15.92 7.56
C ASP A 118 -14.92 15.08 7.64
N LEU A 119 -14.46 14.85 8.86
CA LEU A 119 -13.50 13.79 9.14
C LEU A 119 -14.30 12.54 9.54
N THR A 120 -14.42 11.58 8.63
CA THR A 120 -15.26 10.38 8.88
C THR A 120 -14.54 9.32 9.71
N GLY A 121 -13.21 9.36 9.78
CA GLY A 121 -12.46 8.42 10.61
C GLY A 121 -10.99 8.80 10.75
N ILE A 122 -10.46 8.50 11.94
CA ILE A 122 -9.03 8.43 12.24
C ILE A 122 -8.77 6.99 12.69
N ASP A 123 -8.08 6.23 11.86
CA ASP A 123 -7.64 4.89 12.21
C ASP A 123 -6.17 4.96 12.66
N ILE A 124 -5.90 4.47 13.86
CA ILE A 124 -4.53 4.24 14.33
C ILE A 124 -4.25 2.75 14.17
N LEU A 125 -3.39 2.41 13.22
CA LEU A 125 -2.98 1.05 12.94
C LEU A 125 -1.66 0.80 13.64
N THR A 126 -1.65 -0.05 14.66
CA THR A 126 -0.41 -0.52 15.28
C THR A 126 -0.06 -1.90 14.75
N GLY A 127 1.19 -2.13 14.37
CA GLY A 127 1.62 -3.44 13.88
C GLY A 127 3.13 -3.57 13.86
N GLY A 128 3.62 -4.71 14.34
CA GLY A 128 5.05 -4.98 14.45
C GLY A 128 5.46 -5.37 15.86
N THR A 129 6.71 -5.76 16.04
CA THR A 129 7.23 -6.10 17.36
C THR A 129 7.53 -4.82 18.14
N LEU A 130 6.80 -4.54 19.23
CA LEU A 130 7.11 -3.44 20.15
C LEU A 130 8.29 -3.80 21.07
N ALA A 131 8.44 -5.09 21.38
CA ALA A 131 9.59 -5.66 22.07
C ALA A 131 9.80 -7.12 21.65
N LYS A 132 10.89 -7.75 22.10
CA LYS A 132 11.13 -9.18 21.88
C LYS A 132 9.93 -9.97 22.42
N ASN A 133 9.23 -10.71 21.54
CA ASN A 133 8.00 -11.46 21.83
C ASN A 133 6.77 -10.62 22.25
N ILE A 134 6.77 -9.31 22.01
CA ILE A 134 5.60 -8.44 22.22
C ILE A 134 5.19 -7.88 20.87
N SER A 135 4.04 -8.32 20.38
CA SER A 135 3.44 -7.95 19.08
C SER A 135 2.40 -6.86 19.24
#